data_AF-A0A015KAM2-F1
#
_entry.id   AF-A0A015KAM2-F1
#
_cell.length_a   1.000
_cell.length_b   1.000
_cell.length_c   1.000
_cell.angle_alpha   90.00
_cell.angle_beta   90.00
_cell.angle_gamma   90.00
#
_symmetry.space_group_name_H-M   'P 1'
#
loop_
_entity.id
_entity.type
_entity.pdbx_description
1 polymer ?
#
loop_
_entity_poly.entity_id
_entity_poly.type
_entity_poly.pdbx_seq_one_letter_code
_entity_poly.pdbx_strand_id
1 'polypeptide(L)'
;MNIQDRSTWQQFRLRVPVIAYMDDTSYLNSSGDKIQASINIATQFYQYHDVDINRKKSELMVINPKLPRDDLYIIIERDKSKVQATDKKIRYLGCYFSSSNSRKRSIKRIKDIIEKFLNPIRRKRNTVGHIAYLINHVLIPRVVYVAQLMTLSENEWNLLFTPVIKLVKQICGLPRSYPISALYHQYILGINNPWDQICANQITSFTYLINSNSLASRSIMIRCRAAQLRLAIHDNIFEHESESLFLGHQEAKSNLTRKLNIVIQQDYINRTTWAISGGNIPTREIFITYKCLNLLRKIGTANSYPLYMLVN
;
A
#
# COMPACT_ATOMS: atom_id res chain seq x y z
N MET A 1 -3.63 -32.27 -19.43
CA MET A 1 -3.11 -30.99 -19.96
C MET A 1 -1.62 -30.93 -19.60
N ASN A 2 -0.72 -30.76 -20.56
CA ASN A 2 0.73 -30.82 -20.31
C ASN A 2 1.21 -29.52 -19.65
N ILE A 3 1.66 -29.60 -18.40
CA ILE A 3 2.08 -28.43 -17.62
C ILE A 3 3.43 -27.86 -18.11
N GLN A 4 4.24 -28.66 -18.80
CA GLN A 4 5.45 -28.17 -19.49
C GLN A 4 5.12 -27.44 -20.78
N ASP A 5 3.93 -27.68 -21.31
CA ASP A 5 3.44 -26.97 -22.47
C ASP A 5 2.95 -25.58 -22.06
N ARG A 6 3.87 -24.62 -22.14
CA ARG A 6 3.62 -23.20 -21.88
C ARG A 6 2.49 -22.63 -22.74
N SER A 7 2.09 -23.29 -23.83
CA SER A 7 0.96 -22.87 -24.65
C SER A 7 -0.38 -22.94 -23.91
N THR A 8 -0.47 -23.79 -22.87
CA THR A 8 -1.68 -23.97 -22.06
C THR A 8 -1.81 -22.96 -20.93
N TRP A 9 -0.77 -22.15 -20.67
CA TRP A 9 -0.71 -21.26 -19.52
C TRP A 9 -1.43 -19.93 -19.80
N GLN A 10 -2.32 -19.55 -18.90
CA GLN A 10 -2.95 -18.23 -18.95
C GLN A 10 -2.05 -17.18 -18.26
N GLN A 11 -1.34 -16.38 -19.06
CA GLN A 11 -0.48 -15.31 -18.55
C GLN A 11 -1.26 -14.01 -18.39
N PHE A 12 -1.33 -13.50 -17.16
CA PHE A 12 -1.89 -12.17 -16.88
C PHE A 12 -0.77 -11.14 -16.78
N ARG A 13 -0.72 -10.20 -17.72
CA ARG A 13 0.22 -9.07 -17.70
C ARG A 13 -0.54 -7.76 -17.72
N LEU A 14 -0.21 -6.89 -16.77
CA LEU A 14 -0.69 -5.52 -16.72
C LEU A 14 0.52 -4.58 -16.61
N ARG A 15 0.54 -3.53 -17.42
CA ARG A 15 1.57 -2.51 -17.38
C ARG A 15 0.88 -1.15 -17.31
N VAL A 16 1.27 -0.35 -16.31
CA VAL A 16 0.84 1.04 -16.15
C VAL A 16 2.10 1.89 -16.26
N PRO A 17 2.46 2.34 -17.48
CA PRO A 17 3.74 3.02 -17.72
C PRO A 17 3.73 4.48 -17.27
N VAL A 18 2.55 5.10 -17.15
CA VAL A 18 2.38 6.52 -16.84
C VAL A 18 1.21 6.69 -15.89
N ILE A 19 1.36 7.59 -14.92
CA ILE A 19 0.30 8.08 -14.04
C ILE A 19 0.36 9.61 -14.10
N ALA A 20 -0.77 10.26 -14.31
CA ALA A 20 -0.84 11.71 -14.36
C ALA A 20 -1.98 12.22 -13.45
N TYR A 21 -1.75 13.37 -12.82
CA TYR A 21 -2.75 14.14 -12.11
C TYR A 21 -2.53 15.63 -12.41
N MET A 22 -3.43 16.22 -13.19
CA MET A 22 -3.23 17.57 -13.74
C MET A 22 -1.90 17.65 -14.51
N ASP A 23 -0.99 18.56 -14.13
CA ASP A 23 0.35 18.72 -14.69
C ASP A 23 1.39 17.75 -14.11
N ASP A 24 1.13 17.19 -12.93
CA ASP A 24 2.04 16.22 -12.27
C ASP A 24 1.98 14.87 -13.00
N THR A 25 3.03 14.54 -13.76
CA THR A 25 3.15 13.28 -14.51
C THR A 25 4.31 12.43 -13.98
N SER A 26 4.04 11.14 -13.74
CA SER A 26 5.00 10.16 -13.26
C SER A 26 5.12 8.99 -14.23
N TYR A 27 6.35 8.70 -14.65
CA TYR A 27 6.68 7.58 -15.54
C TYR A 27 7.23 6.41 -14.73
N LEU A 28 6.70 5.21 -14.94
CA LEU A 28 7.05 3.99 -14.23
C LEU A 28 7.48 2.90 -15.20
N ASN A 29 8.70 2.41 -15.04
CA ASN A 29 9.18 1.31 -15.88
C ASN A 29 10.19 0.41 -15.17
N SER A 30 10.46 -0.74 -15.77
CA SER A 30 11.38 -1.76 -15.23
C SER A 30 12.83 -1.56 -15.66
N SER A 31 13.13 -0.60 -16.53
CA SER A 31 14.48 -0.32 -17.06
C SER A 31 14.61 1.17 -17.39
N GLY A 32 15.82 1.70 -17.22
CA GLY A 32 16.18 3.09 -17.55
C GLY A 32 15.92 3.41 -19.02
N ASP A 33 16.35 2.56 -19.95
CA ASP A 33 16.15 2.76 -21.40
C ASP A 33 14.67 2.89 -21.76
N LYS A 34 13.82 2.09 -21.10
CA LYS A 34 12.37 2.15 -21.33
C LYS A 34 11.74 3.41 -20.74
N ILE A 35 12.26 3.93 -19.63
CA ILE A 35 11.86 5.24 -19.10
C ILE A 35 12.32 6.33 -20.08
N GLN A 36 13.55 6.28 -20.56
CA GLN A 36 14.11 7.24 -21.51
C GLN A 36 13.28 7.30 -22.80
N ALA A 37 12.92 6.15 -23.37
CA ALA A 37 12.04 6.10 -24.54
C ALA A 37 10.67 6.74 -24.28
N SER A 38 10.07 6.52 -23.11
CA SER A 38 8.81 7.16 -22.73
C SER A 38 8.96 8.68 -22.56
N ILE A 39 10.08 9.14 -21.99
CA ILE A 39 10.37 10.57 -21.83
C ILE A 39 10.62 11.23 -23.18
N ASN A 40 11.29 10.58 -24.12
CA ASN A 40 11.52 11.13 -25.46
C ASN A 40 10.19 11.35 -26.19
N ILE A 41 9.31 10.36 -26.17
CA ILE A 41 7.95 10.48 -26.75
C ILE A 41 7.18 11.63 -26.10
N ALA A 42 7.21 11.71 -24.76
CA ALA A 42 6.55 12.79 -24.04
C ALA A 42 7.15 14.17 -24.37
N THR A 43 8.46 14.26 -24.49
CA THR A 43 9.17 15.50 -24.84
C THR A 43 8.77 15.98 -26.23
N GLN A 44 8.70 15.08 -27.21
CA GLN A 44 8.22 15.40 -28.57
C GLN A 44 6.77 15.88 -28.55
N PHE A 45 5.90 15.21 -27.78
CA PHE A 45 4.51 15.63 -27.62
C PHE A 45 4.40 17.03 -26.99
N TYR A 46 5.12 17.29 -25.91
CA TYR A 46 5.10 18.59 -25.26
C TYR A 46 5.68 19.70 -26.14
N GLN A 47 6.75 19.41 -26.90
CA GLN A 47 7.29 20.34 -27.88
C GLN A 47 6.27 20.72 -28.96
N TYR A 48 5.51 19.74 -29.48
CA TYR A 48 4.48 19.99 -30.47
C TYR A 48 3.35 20.89 -29.94
N HIS A 49 3.07 20.80 -28.64
CA HIS A 49 2.03 21.59 -27.97
C HIS A 49 2.54 22.86 -27.28
N ASP A 50 3.79 23.26 -27.51
CA ASP A 50 4.46 24.39 -26.87
C ASP A 50 4.36 24.37 -25.33
N VAL A 51 4.48 23.17 -24.75
CA VAL A 51 4.51 22.93 -23.31
C VAL A 51 5.94 22.64 -22.88
N ASP A 52 6.40 23.29 -21.80
CA ASP A 52 7.72 23.08 -21.23
C ASP A 52 7.71 22.14 -20.02
N ILE A 53 8.64 21.18 -20.02
CA ILE A 53 8.89 20.33 -18.85
C ILE A 53 9.73 21.11 -17.84
N ASN A 54 9.21 21.27 -16.61
CA ASN A 54 9.96 21.93 -15.54
C ASN A 54 11.07 21.01 -15.00
N ARG A 55 12.26 21.12 -15.58
CA ARG A 55 13.47 20.36 -15.19
C ARG A 55 13.78 20.43 -13.69
N LYS A 56 13.66 21.60 -13.05
CA LYS A 56 14.01 21.78 -11.63
C LYS A 56 13.09 20.97 -10.71
N LYS A 57 11.88 20.65 -11.18
CA LYS A 57 10.91 19.80 -10.47
C LYS A 57 10.97 18.33 -10.88
N SER A 58 11.67 17.99 -11.96
CA SER A 58 11.81 16.60 -12.41
C SER A 58 12.79 15.84 -11.51
N GLU A 59 12.31 14.76 -10.89
CA GLU A 59 13.12 13.91 -10.01
C GLU A 59 13.12 12.46 -10.53
N LEU A 60 14.29 11.80 -10.49
CA LEU A 60 14.42 10.38 -10.84
C LEU A 60 14.57 9.52 -9.58
N MET A 61 13.66 8.56 -9.39
CA MET A 61 13.79 7.52 -8.37
C MET A 61 14.17 6.19 -9.00
N VAL A 62 15.24 5.57 -8.51
CA VAL A 62 15.60 4.19 -8.87
C VAL A 62 15.46 3.29 -7.65
N ILE A 63 14.70 2.21 -7.78
CA ILE A 63 14.50 1.22 -6.73
C ILE A 63 15.42 0.03 -7.05
N ASN A 64 16.24 -0.38 -6.07
CA ASN A 64 17.21 -1.48 -6.19
C ASN A 64 18.14 -1.34 -7.40
N PRO A 65 18.96 -0.27 -7.47
CA PRO A 65 19.88 -0.06 -8.58
C PRO A 65 20.88 -1.20 -8.69
N LYS A 66 21.17 -1.62 -9.94
CA LYS A 66 22.24 -2.58 -10.25
C LYS A 66 23.52 -1.90 -10.74
N LEU A 67 23.41 -0.64 -11.17
CA LEU A 67 24.49 0.16 -11.74
C LEU A 67 25.00 1.19 -10.72
N PRO A 68 26.25 1.67 -10.88
CA PRO A 68 26.77 2.81 -10.15
C PRO A 68 25.90 4.06 -10.33
N ARG A 69 25.90 4.97 -9.35
CA ARG A 69 25.02 6.15 -9.35
C ARG A 69 25.25 7.09 -10.52
N ASP A 70 26.49 7.23 -10.95
CA ASP A 70 26.85 8.16 -12.02
C ASP A 70 26.18 7.79 -13.36
N ASP A 71 25.83 6.51 -13.51
CA ASP A 71 25.14 5.94 -14.67
C ASP A 71 23.61 5.95 -14.53
N LEU A 72 23.07 6.35 -13.38
CA LEU A 72 21.63 6.39 -13.12
C LEU A 72 21.05 7.77 -13.43
N TYR A 73 20.94 8.10 -14.71
CA TYR A 73 20.35 9.35 -15.15
C TYR A 73 19.38 9.17 -16.32
N ILE A 74 18.53 10.17 -16.51
CA ILE A 74 17.70 10.34 -17.70
C ILE A 74 18.04 11.68 -18.35
N ILE A 75 17.87 11.77 -19.66
CA ILE A 75 18.10 12.97 -20.45
C ILE A 75 16.75 13.56 -20.85
N ILE A 76 16.59 14.87 -20.70
CA ILE A 76 15.44 15.60 -21.27
C ILE A 76 15.93 16.29 -22.54
N GLU A 77 15.43 15.84 -23.71
CA GLU A 77 16.00 16.14 -25.04
C GLU A 77 16.09 17.63 -25.37
N ARG A 78 15.13 18.46 -24.94
CA ARG A 78 15.09 19.90 -25.27
C ARG A 78 16.38 20.65 -24.85
N ASP A 79 17.01 20.23 -23.74
CA ASP A 79 18.22 20.87 -23.17
C ASP A 79 19.45 19.96 -23.06
N LYS A 80 19.38 18.70 -23.54
CA LYS A 80 20.36 17.61 -23.26
C LYS A 80 20.74 17.49 -21.78
N SER A 81 19.82 17.89 -20.90
CA SER A 81 20.13 18.02 -19.49
C SER A 81 19.93 16.69 -18.77
N LYS A 82 20.90 16.33 -17.91
CA LYS A 82 20.85 15.12 -17.10
C LYS A 82 20.05 15.36 -15.82
N VAL A 83 19.05 14.52 -15.56
CA VAL A 83 18.39 14.37 -14.27
C VAL A 83 18.97 13.13 -13.60
N GLN A 84 19.77 13.34 -12.56
CA GLN A 84 20.43 12.28 -11.81
C GLN A 84 19.46 11.62 -10.82
N ALA A 85 19.64 10.31 -10.59
CA ALA A 85 18.88 9.57 -9.61
C ALA A 85 19.10 10.14 -8.20
N THR A 86 18.00 10.31 -7.48
CA THR A 86 17.99 10.94 -6.16
C THR A 86 17.84 9.90 -5.06
N ASP A 87 18.70 9.98 -4.04
CA ASP A 87 18.53 9.21 -2.78
C ASP A 87 17.53 9.84 -1.83
N LYS A 88 17.20 11.11 -2.07
CA LYS A 88 16.19 11.85 -1.31
C LYS A 88 14.80 11.30 -1.63
N LYS A 89 13.84 11.74 -0.82
CA LYS A 89 12.46 11.31 -0.96
C LYS A 89 11.75 12.20 -1.96
N ILE A 90 11.15 11.57 -2.95
CA ILE A 90 10.33 12.24 -3.94
C ILE A 90 8.93 12.42 -3.37
N ARG A 91 8.36 13.61 -3.57
CA ARG A 91 7.00 13.93 -3.13
C ARG A 91 6.08 13.88 -4.35
N TYR A 92 5.06 13.04 -4.31
CA TYR A 92 4.01 12.98 -5.33
C TYR A 92 2.65 13.06 -4.65
N LEU A 93 1.82 14.04 -5.03
CA LEU A 93 0.51 14.33 -4.44
C LEU A 93 0.51 14.44 -2.91
N GLY A 94 1.59 14.95 -2.28
CA GLY A 94 1.67 15.02 -0.81
C GLY A 94 2.11 13.73 -0.11
N CYS A 95 2.21 12.64 -0.85
CA CYS A 95 2.81 11.38 -0.41
C CYS A 95 4.31 11.35 -0.71
N TYR A 96 5.09 10.68 0.14
CA TYR A 96 6.55 10.66 0.03
C TYR A 96 7.06 9.25 -0.28
N PHE A 97 7.74 9.13 -1.42
CA PHE A 97 8.36 7.92 -1.90
C PHE A 97 9.86 7.94 -1.62
N SER A 98 10.44 6.76 -1.46
CA SER A 98 11.86 6.58 -1.15
C SER A 98 12.32 5.29 -1.79
N SER A 99 13.55 5.28 -2.33
CA SER A 99 14.18 4.05 -2.83
C SER A 99 14.39 3.01 -1.73
N SER A 100 14.72 3.45 -0.50
CA SER A 100 14.81 2.60 0.70
C SER A 100 13.48 2.51 1.47
N ASN A 101 13.09 1.31 1.92
CA ASN A 101 11.98 1.14 2.86
C ASN A 101 12.32 1.78 4.22
N SER A 102 11.81 2.99 4.47
CA SER A 102 12.11 3.75 5.68
C SER A 102 10.87 3.95 6.56
N ARG A 103 10.20 2.85 6.95
CA ARG A 103 9.06 2.83 7.90
C ARG A 103 9.26 3.80 9.08
N LYS A 104 10.43 3.77 9.73
CA LYS A 104 10.79 4.67 10.84
C LYS A 104 10.62 6.16 10.48
N ARG A 105 11.07 6.56 9.29
CA ARG A 105 10.98 7.95 8.83
C ARG A 105 9.53 8.33 8.50
N SER A 106 8.74 7.40 7.98
CA SER A 106 7.33 7.63 7.69
C SER A 106 6.50 7.79 8.98
N ILE A 107 6.78 6.96 9.99
CA ILE A 107 6.24 7.13 11.36
C ILE A 107 6.65 8.48 11.94
N LYS A 108 7.92 8.89 11.81
CA LYS A 108 8.40 10.20 12.28
C LYS A 108 7.58 11.35 11.67
N ARG A 109 7.26 11.30 10.39
CA ARG A 109 6.44 12.33 9.73
C ARG A 109 5.02 12.40 10.27
N ILE A 110 4.40 11.26 10.53
CA ILE A 110 3.07 11.24 11.16
C ILE A 110 3.15 11.92 12.53
N LYS A 111 4.18 11.61 13.33
CA LYS A 111 4.42 12.30 14.61
C LYS A 111 4.60 13.80 14.42
N ASP A 112 5.38 14.23 13.43
CA ASP A 112 5.59 15.66 13.16
C ASP A 112 4.30 16.36 12.73
N ILE A 113 3.43 15.70 11.94
CA ILE A 113 2.11 16.22 11.56
C ILE A 113 1.22 16.39 12.79
N ILE A 114 1.17 15.37 13.65
CA ILE A 114 0.40 15.39 14.89
C ILE A 114 0.90 16.51 15.80
N GLU A 115 2.20 16.61 16.05
CA GLU A 115 2.77 17.66 16.91
C GLU A 115 2.53 19.06 16.36
N LYS A 116 2.69 19.26 15.04
CA LYS A 116 2.38 20.55 14.39
C LYS A 116 0.90 20.93 14.55
N PHE A 117 0.01 19.95 14.52
CA PHE A 117 -1.42 20.18 14.74
C PHE A 117 -1.73 20.49 16.22
N LEU A 118 -1.10 19.80 17.17
CA LEU A 118 -1.35 19.99 18.60
C LEU A 118 -0.76 21.29 19.17
N ASN A 119 0.38 21.76 18.65
CA ASN A 119 1.06 22.97 19.13
C ASN A 119 0.18 24.22 19.24
N PRO A 120 -0.59 24.63 18.21
CA PRO A 120 -1.50 25.77 18.34
C PRO A 120 -2.67 25.49 19.27
N ILE A 121 -3.16 24.24 19.35
CA ILE A 121 -4.29 23.85 20.19
C ILE A 121 -3.92 23.93 21.68
N ARG A 122 -2.70 23.52 22.05
CA ARG A 122 -2.19 23.59 23.43
C ARG A 122 -2.18 25.01 24.00
N ARG A 123 -2.01 26.02 23.15
CA ARG A 123 -1.90 27.43 23.56
C ARG A 123 -3.23 28.18 23.55
N LYS A 124 -4.23 27.67 22.82
CA LYS A 124 -5.53 28.32 22.65
C LYS A 124 -6.58 27.73 23.60
N ARG A 125 -7.46 28.57 24.13
CA ARG A 125 -8.69 28.10 24.78
C ARG A 125 -9.64 27.60 23.70
N ASN A 126 -9.80 26.29 23.61
CA ASN A 126 -10.69 25.65 22.65
C ASN A 126 -11.81 24.96 23.42
N THR A 127 -13.04 25.04 22.92
CA THR A 127 -14.15 24.26 23.48
C THR A 127 -13.98 22.80 23.10
N VAL A 128 -14.60 21.94 23.91
CA VAL A 128 -14.57 20.49 23.74
C VAL A 128 -15.05 20.07 22.34
N GLY A 129 -16.18 20.63 21.89
CA GLY A 129 -16.73 20.36 20.56
C GLY A 129 -15.82 20.81 19.41
N HIS A 130 -15.16 21.97 19.52
CA HIS A 130 -14.21 22.42 18.49
C HIS A 130 -13.03 21.46 18.34
N ILE A 131 -12.51 20.91 19.44
CA ILE A 131 -11.38 19.97 19.38
C ILE A 131 -11.82 18.64 18.77
N ALA A 132 -12.97 18.10 19.18
CA ALA A 132 -13.51 16.87 18.60
C ALA A 132 -13.70 17.03 17.08
N TYR A 133 -14.29 18.15 16.65
CA TYR A 133 -14.45 18.48 15.23
C TYR A 133 -13.10 18.54 14.49
N LEU A 134 -12.13 19.30 15.01
CA LEU A 134 -10.81 19.43 14.38
C LEU A 134 -10.07 18.09 14.30
N ILE A 135 -10.18 17.24 15.32
CA ILE A 135 -9.57 15.91 15.28
C ILE A 135 -10.22 15.05 14.20
N ASN A 136 -11.55 14.98 14.17
CA ASN A 136 -12.31 14.12 13.27
C ASN A 136 -12.22 14.55 11.81
N HIS A 137 -12.30 15.84 11.53
CA HIS A 137 -12.39 16.37 10.16
C HIS A 137 -11.08 16.92 9.61
N VAL A 138 -10.06 17.16 10.45
CA VAL A 138 -8.76 17.71 10.00
C VAL A 138 -7.62 16.76 10.29
N LEU A 139 -7.41 16.37 11.56
CA LEU A 139 -6.24 15.59 11.93
C LEU A 139 -6.30 14.16 11.37
N ILE A 140 -7.39 13.44 11.66
CA ILE A 140 -7.54 12.04 11.26
C ILE A 140 -7.43 11.91 9.73
N PRO A 141 -8.21 12.63 8.90
CA PRO A 141 -8.12 12.49 7.45
C PRO A 141 -6.71 12.77 6.91
N ARG A 142 -6.04 13.80 7.43
CA ARG A 142 -4.67 14.15 7.03
C ARG A 142 -3.67 13.05 7.36
N VAL A 143 -3.76 12.47 8.55
CA VAL A 143 -2.85 11.40 8.96
C VAL A 143 -3.15 10.11 8.21
N VAL A 144 -4.42 9.76 8.03
CA VAL A 144 -4.86 8.60 7.23
C VAL A 144 -4.32 8.70 5.81
N TYR A 145 -4.44 9.86 5.17
CA TYR A 145 -3.93 10.11 3.83
C TYR A 145 -2.42 9.85 3.72
N VAL A 146 -1.62 10.44 4.61
CA VAL A 146 -0.16 10.24 4.61
C VAL A 146 0.23 8.80 4.95
N ALA A 147 -0.59 8.10 5.73
CA ALA A 147 -0.34 6.72 6.11
C ALA A 147 -0.72 5.69 5.03
N GLN A 148 -1.41 6.06 3.94
CA GLN A 148 -1.83 5.11 2.89
C GLN A 148 -0.69 4.28 2.29
N LEU A 149 0.54 4.82 2.27
CA LEU A 149 1.72 4.13 1.74
C LEU A 149 2.37 3.14 2.72
N MET A 150 1.87 3.02 3.95
CA MET A 150 2.43 2.12 4.95
C MET A 150 1.34 1.41 5.76
N THR A 151 1.64 0.20 6.19
CA THR A 151 0.71 -0.56 7.02
C THR A 151 1.18 -0.51 8.47
N LEU A 152 0.43 0.20 9.31
CA LEU A 152 0.65 0.28 10.75
C LEU A 152 -0.35 -0.64 11.46
N SER A 153 0.04 -1.22 12.59
CA SER A 153 -0.87 -1.97 13.46
C SER A 153 -1.70 -1.04 14.34
N GLU A 154 -2.79 -1.55 14.89
CA GLU A 154 -3.62 -0.84 15.88
C GLU A 154 -2.79 -0.28 17.05
N ASN A 155 -1.88 -1.08 17.61
CA ASN A 155 -0.99 -0.63 18.68
C ASN A 155 -0.10 0.54 18.24
N GLU A 156 0.42 0.53 17.01
CA GLU A 156 1.20 1.65 16.49
C GLU A 156 0.35 2.91 16.33
N TRP A 157 -0.91 2.79 15.90
CA TRP A 157 -1.86 3.91 15.84
C TRP A 157 -2.19 4.47 17.23
N ASN A 158 -2.46 3.60 18.20
CA ASN A 158 -2.74 3.98 19.58
C ASN A 158 -1.55 4.75 20.19
N LEU A 159 -0.33 4.30 19.92
CA LEU A 159 0.90 5.00 20.34
C LEU A 159 1.07 6.36 19.64
N LEU A 160 0.75 6.44 18.34
CA LEU A 160 0.82 7.69 17.58
C LEU A 160 -0.20 8.73 18.07
N PHE A 161 -1.40 8.31 18.45
CA PHE A 161 -2.48 9.19 18.90
C PHE A 161 -2.50 9.43 20.42
N THR A 162 -1.67 8.75 21.20
CA THR A 162 -1.48 9.02 22.62
C THR A 162 -1.33 10.52 22.98
N PRO A 163 -0.49 11.34 22.30
CA PRO A 163 -0.40 12.77 22.59
C PRO A 163 -1.70 13.54 22.31
N VAL A 164 -2.49 13.10 21.32
CA VAL A 164 -3.81 13.69 21.01
C VAL A 164 -4.78 13.40 22.15
N ILE A 165 -4.87 12.14 22.58
CA ILE A 165 -5.74 11.71 23.69
C ILE A 165 -5.37 12.42 24.99
N LYS A 166 -4.07 12.57 25.28
CA LYS A 166 -3.60 13.33 26.45
C LYS A 166 -4.07 14.79 26.42
N LEU A 167 -3.95 15.45 25.27
CA LEU A 167 -4.39 16.84 25.13
C LEU A 167 -5.90 16.97 25.28
N VAL A 168 -6.66 16.06 24.67
CA VAL A 168 -8.13 16.02 24.80
C VAL A 168 -8.55 15.89 26.25
N LYS A 169 -7.98 14.92 26.99
CA LYS A 169 -8.25 14.75 28.43
C LYS A 169 -7.94 16.01 29.22
N GLN A 170 -6.80 16.65 28.94
CA GLN A 170 -6.40 17.89 29.60
C GLN A 170 -7.39 19.02 29.35
N ILE A 171 -7.88 19.19 28.11
CA ILE A 171 -8.80 20.27 27.78
C ILE A 171 -10.21 20.00 28.35
N CYS A 172 -10.61 18.74 28.45
CA CYS A 172 -11.86 18.35 29.09
C CYS A 172 -11.80 18.34 30.63
N GLY A 173 -10.64 18.62 31.24
CA GLY A 173 -10.46 18.51 32.68
C GLY A 173 -10.56 17.08 33.24
N LEU A 174 -10.35 16.07 32.38
CA LEU A 174 -10.51 14.66 32.74
C LEU A 174 -9.24 14.08 33.39
N PRO A 175 -9.37 13.12 34.32
CA PRO A 175 -8.23 12.46 34.92
C PRO A 175 -7.44 11.65 33.89
N ARG A 176 -6.14 11.45 34.13
CA ARG A 176 -5.28 10.66 33.23
C ARG A 176 -5.80 9.22 33.03
N SER A 177 -6.37 8.63 34.08
CA SER A 177 -6.98 7.30 34.09
C SER A 177 -8.32 7.19 33.37
N TYR A 178 -8.90 8.29 32.90
CA TYR A 178 -10.20 8.26 32.22
C TYR A 178 -10.21 7.29 31.02
N PRO A 179 -11.23 6.44 30.87
CA PRO A 179 -11.26 5.43 29.81
C PRO A 179 -11.23 6.06 28.42
N ILE A 180 -10.35 5.57 27.54
CA ILE A 180 -10.24 6.08 26.15
C ILE A 180 -11.50 5.73 25.35
N SER A 181 -12.12 4.57 25.61
CA SER A 181 -13.37 4.15 24.99
C SER A 181 -14.49 5.18 25.16
N ALA A 182 -14.57 5.82 26.33
CA ALA A 182 -15.56 6.87 26.58
C ALA A 182 -15.31 8.13 25.72
N LEU A 183 -14.05 8.45 25.39
CA LEU A 183 -13.73 9.56 24.48
C LEU A 183 -14.16 9.26 23.03
N TYR A 184 -14.20 7.98 22.66
CA TYR A 184 -14.64 7.57 21.32
C TYR A 184 -16.16 7.45 21.20
N HIS A 185 -16.87 7.37 22.33
CA HIS A 185 -18.31 7.22 22.34
C HIS A 185 -19.01 8.46 21.79
N GLN A 186 -19.91 8.25 20.81
CA GLN A 186 -20.63 9.32 20.08
C GLN A 186 -21.38 10.28 21.01
N TYR A 187 -21.97 9.76 22.09
CA TYR A 187 -22.77 10.57 23.03
C TYR A 187 -21.97 11.24 24.15
N ILE A 188 -20.64 11.05 24.20
CA ILE A 188 -19.78 11.70 25.21
C ILE A 188 -18.93 12.78 24.54
N LEU A 189 -18.03 12.36 23.68
CA LEU A 189 -17.09 13.26 23.00
C LEU A 189 -17.05 13.01 21.49
N GLY A 190 -17.36 11.79 21.06
CA GLY A 190 -17.50 11.44 19.65
C GLY A 190 -16.21 11.59 18.85
N ILE A 191 -15.03 11.40 19.45
CA ILE A 191 -13.79 11.36 18.67
C ILE A 191 -13.73 10.04 17.90
N ASN A 192 -13.47 10.10 16.61
CA ASN A 192 -13.31 8.90 15.80
C ASN A 192 -12.03 8.17 16.18
N ASN A 193 -12.12 6.85 16.36
CA ASN A 193 -10.94 6.02 16.50
C ASN A 193 -10.16 6.02 15.15
N PRO A 194 -8.90 6.49 15.13
CA PRO A 194 -8.11 6.53 13.89
C PRO A 194 -7.94 5.16 13.23
N TRP A 195 -7.82 4.09 14.04
CA TRP A 195 -7.68 2.73 13.53
C TRP A 195 -8.93 2.30 12.77
N ASP A 196 -10.10 2.49 13.37
CA ASP A 196 -11.39 2.11 12.78
C ASP A 196 -11.65 2.87 11.48
N GLN A 197 -11.27 4.16 11.44
CA GLN A 197 -11.37 4.97 10.22
C GLN A 197 -10.48 4.45 9.09
N ILE A 198 -9.27 3.99 9.39
CA ILE A 198 -8.36 3.43 8.39
C ILE A 198 -8.89 2.10 7.89
N CYS A 199 -9.33 1.25 8.81
CA CYS A 199 -9.97 -0.01 8.49
C CYS A 199 -11.15 0.19 7.55
N ALA A 200 -12.09 1.07 7.91
CA ALA A 200 -13.25 1.41 7.09
C ALA A 200 -12.81 1.89 5.70
N ASN A 201 -11.91 2.86 5.61
CA ASN A 201 -11.43 3.39 4.33
C ASN A 201 -10.76 2.34 3.45
N GLN A 202 -9.94 1.46 4.03
CA GLN A 202 -9.26 0.41 3.28
C GLN A 202 -10.22 -0.68 2.82
N ILE A 203 -11.17 -1.07 3.65
CA ILE A 203 -12.23 -2.01 3.29
C ILE A 203 -13.08 -1.43 2.16
N THR A 204 -13.60 -0.21 2.31
CA THR A 204 -14.42 0.45 1.29
C THR A 204 -13.66 0.56 -0.03
N SER A 205 -12.39 1.01 0.01
CA SER A 205 -11.55 1.12 -1.18
C SER A 205 -11.31 -0.25 -1.83
N PHE A 206 -11.03 -1.27 -1.02
CA PHE A 206 -10.81 -2.62 -1.51
C PHE A 206 -12.07 -3.21 -2.15
N THR A 207 -13.22 -3.14 -1.47
CA THR A 207 -14.53 -3.59 -1.97
C THR A 207 -14.90 -2.90 -3.28
N TYR A 208 -14.72 -1.58 -3.36
CA TYR A 208 -14.93 -0.83 -4.59
C TYR A 208 -14.01 -1.34 -5.71
N LEU A 209 -12.72 -1.49 -5.43
CA LEU A 209 -11.74 -1.88 -6.43
C LEU A 209 -11.98 -3.30 -6.93
N ILE A 210 -12.25 -4.27 -6.05
CA ILE A 210 -12.50 -5.65 -6.48
C ILE A 210 -13.78 -5.76 -7.31
N ASN A 211 -14.77 -4.89 -7.12
CA ASN A 211 -16.04 -4.92 -7.86
C ASN A 211 -16.02 -4.04 -9.11
N SER A 212 -15.03 -3.15 -9.25
CA SER A 212 -14.86 -2.33 -10.46
C SER A 212 -14.25 -3.11 -11.63
N ASN A 213 -14.54 -2.70 -12.87
CA ASN A 213 -13.86 -3.20 -14.09
C ASN A 213 -12.69 -2.29 -14.51
N SER A 214 -11.88 -1.82 -13.56
CA SER A 214 -10.78 -0.88 -13.79
C SER A 214 -9.43 -1.58 -13.98
N LEU A 215 -8.44 -0.88 -14.52
CA LEU A 215 -7.04 -1.36 -14.52
C LEU A 215 -6.54 -1.64 -13.08
N ALA A 216 -6.99 -0.83 -12.11
CA ALA A 216 -6.67 -1.03 -10.70
C ALA A 216 -7.26 -2.34 -10.16
N SER A 217 -8.51 -2.66 -10.50
CA SER A 217 -9.15 -3.95 -10.18
C SER A 217 -8.35 -5.13 -10.72
N ARG A 218 -8.01 -5.10 -12.02
CA ARG A 218 -7.17 -6.13 -12.66
C ARG A 218 -5.82 -6.28 -11.94
N SER A 219 -5.20 -5.16 -11.54
CA SER A 219 -3.94 -5.17 -10.80
C SER A 219 -4.08 -5.84 -9.42
N ILE A 220 -5.18 -5.58 -8.71
CA ILE A 220 -5.46 -6.16 -7.40
C ILE A 220 -5.73 -7.66 -7.53
N MET A 221 -6.52 -8.07 -8.51
CA MET A 221 -6.77 -9.49 -8.76
C MET A 221 -5.47 -10.23 -9.09
N ILE A 222 -4.60 -9.68 -9.94
CA ILE A 222 -3.28 -10.27 -10.21
C ILE A 222 -2.46 -10.40 -8.92
N ARG A 223 -2.47 -9.39 -8.04
CA ARG A 223 -1.76 -9.44 -6.75
C ARG A 223 -2.37 -10.47 -5.79
N CYS A 224 -3.69 -10.60 -5.73
CA CYS A 224 -4.38 -11.62 -4.95
C CYS A 224 -4.00 -13.03 -5.42
N ARG A 225 -3.98 -13.27 -6.75
CA ARG A 225 -3.53 -14.55 -7.34
C ARG A 225 -2.07 -14.84 -7.02
N ALA A 226 -1.20 -13.84 -7.15
CA ALA A 226 0.21 -13.97 -6.80
C ALA A 226 0.41 -14.28 -5.31
N ALA A 227 -0.41 -13.71 -4.42
CA ALA A 227 -0.39 -14.02 -3.00
C ALA A 227 -0.89 -15.45 -2.73
N GLN A 228 -1.96 -15.88 -3.39
CA GLN A 228 -2.49 -17.24 -3.29
C GLN A 228 -1.43 -18.29 -3.67
N LEU A 229 -0.72 -18.08 -4.79
CA LEU A 229 0.39 -18.92 -5.23
C LEU A 229 1.55 -18.93 -4.23
N ARG A 230 1.94 -17.77 -3.69
CA ARG A 230 3.02 -17.67 -2.69
C ARG A 230 2.70 -18.39 -1.38
N LEU A 231 1.43 -18.46 -1.02
CA LEU A 231 0.95 -19.12 0.19
C LEU A 231 0.58 -20.60 -0.07
N ALA A 232 0.76 -21.09 -1.30
CA ALA A 232 0.39 -22.43 -1.75
C ALA A 232 -1.07 -22.79 -1.40
N ILE A 233 -1.96 -21.82 -1.58
CA ILE A 233 -3.39 -21.98 -1.32
C ILE A 233 -4.06 -22.44 -2.60
N HIS A 234 -4.86 -23.50 -2.50
CA HIS A 234 -5.52 -24.07 -3.66
C HIS A 234 -6.91 -23.47 -3.91
N ASP A 235 -7.61 -23.10 -2.85
CA ASP A 235 -8.93 -22.47 -2.92
C ASP A 235 -8.85 -20.95 -3.01
N ASN A 236 -10.01 -20.32 -3.15
CA ASN A 236 -10.13 -18.88 -3.20
C ASN A 236 -9.52 -18.24 -1.94
N ILE A 237 -8.56 -17.32 -2.12
CA ILE A 237 -7.90 -16.61 -1.01
C ILE A 237 -8.90 -15.86 -0.10
N PHE A 238 -10.11 -15.58 -0.58
CA PHE A 238 -11.17 -14.93 0.19
C PHE A 238 -11.98 -15.88 1.09
N GLU A 239 -11.84 -17.19 0.93
CA GLU A 239 -12.57 -18.22 1.71
C GLU A 239 -11.75 -18.76 2.89
N HIS A 240 -10.41 -18.63 2.87
CA HIS A 240 -9.55 -19.10 3.96
C HIS A 240 -9.55 -18.20 5.20
N GLU A 241 -9.61 -18.76 6.40
CA GLU A 241 -9.51 -18.01 7.67
C GLU A 241 -8.15 -17.33 7.87
N SER A 242 -8.15 -16.14 8.47
CA SER A 242 -6.95 -15.29 8.63
C SER A 242 -5.86 -15.94 9.47
N GLU A 243 -6.23 -16.65 10.54
CA GLU A 243 -5.28 -17.36 11.42
C GLU A 243 -4.62 -18.51 10.68
N SER A 244 -5.41 -19.24 9.88
CA SER A 244 -4.91 -20.33 9.05
C SER A 244 -3.83 -19.82 8.11
N LEU A 245 -4.01 -18.68 7.43
CA LEU A 245 -3.11 -18.15 6.39
C LEU A 245 -1.72 -17.71 6.87
N PHE A 246 -1.57 -17.34 8.13
CA PHE A 246 -0.36 -16.70 8.65
C PHE A 246 0.35 -17.49 9.76
N LEU A 247 0.02 -18.78 9.90
CA LEU A 247 0.77 -19.72 10.74
C LEU A 247 2.27 -19.64 10.39
N GLY A 248 3.04 -18.94 11.24
CA GLY A 248 4.49 -18.92 11.20
C GLY A 248 5.20 -17.56 11.15
N HIS A 249 4.60 -16.41 10.79
CA HIS A 249 5.38 -15.16 10.73
C HIS A 249 4.67 -13.81 10.93
N GLN A 250 5.42 -12.91 11.58
CA GLN A 250 5.18 -11.49 11.87
C GLN A 250 5.05 -10.57 10.63
N GLU A 251 5.08 -11.11 9.41
CA GLU A 251 5.11 -10.34 8.16
C GLU A 251 3.73 -10.07 7.55
N ALA A 252 2.67 -10.66 8.11
CA ALA A 252 1.28 -10.43 7.73
C ALA A 252 0.69 -9.11 8.25
N LYS A 253 1.52 -8.13 8.63
CA LYS A 253 1.07 -6.84 9.19
C LYS A 253 0.47 -5.89 8.13
N SER A 254 0.26 -6.35 6.90
CA SER A 254 -0.10 -5.48 5.76
C SER A 254 -1.49 -5.68 5.15
N ASN A 255 -2.24 -6.73 5.50
CA ASN A 255 -3.58 -6.93 4.97
C ASN A 255 -4.64 -6.65 6.05
N LEU A 256 -4.91 -5.35 6.25
CA LEU A 256 -5.89 -4.85 7.22
C LEU A 256 -7.33 -5.32 6.95
N THR A 257 -7.66 -5.61 5.68
CA THR A 257 -9.03 -5.90 5.23
C THR A 257 -9.66 -7.16 5.83
N ARG A 258 -8.86 -8.14 6.29
CA ARG A 258 -9.38 -9.42 6.80
C ARG A 258 -9.31 -9.59 8.33
N LYS A 259 -8.79 -8.59 9.06
CA LYS A 259 -8.86 -8.57 10.53
C LYS A 259 -10.27 -8.33 11.08
N LEU A 260 -11.22 -7.94 10.23
CA LEU A 260 -12.56 -7.50 10.62
C LEU A 260 -13.69 -8.46 10.23
N ASN A 261 -13.37 -9.73 9.95
CA ASN A 261 -14.34 -10.81 9.75
C ASN A 261 -15.45 -10.50 8.70
N ILE A 262 -15.06 -9.91 7.57
CA ILE A 262 -15.99 -9.59 6.48
C ILE A 262 -16.08 -10.77 5.51
N VAL A 263 -17.29 -11.30 5.34
CA VAL A 263 -17.63 -12.31 4.33
C VAL A 263 -17.80 -11.60 2.98
N ILE A 264 -16.97 -11.95 2.00
CA ILE A 264 -17.09 -11.43 0.63
C ILE A 264 -17.94 -12.43 -0.16
N GLN A 265 -19.21 -12.10 -0.41
CA GLN A 265 -20.05 -12.84 -1.33
C GLN A 265 -19.68 -12.40 -2.76
N GLN A 266 -19.20 -13.32 -3.59
CA GLN A 266 -18.94 -13.05 -5.00
C GLN A 266 -20.23 -13.21 -5.80
N ASP A 267 -20.69 -12.14 -6.46
CA ASP A 267 -21.72 -12.28 -7.48
C ASP A 267 -21.15 -12.96 -8.74
N TYR A 268 -21.85 -14.01 -9.17
CA TYR A 268 -21.45 -15.05 -10.13
C TYR A 268 -21.30 -14.60 -11.60
N ILE A 269 -21.09 -13.31 -11.87
CA ILE A 269 -21.12 -12.82 -13.25
C ILE A 269 -19.69 -12.64 -13.77
N ASN A 270 -19.19 -13.70 -14.43
CA ASN A 270 -18.00 -13.72 -15.29
C ASN A 270 -16.64 -13.43 -14.62
N ARG A 271 -16.31 -14.19 -13.58
CA ARG A 271 -14.92 -14.48 -13.25
C ARG A 271 -14.75 -15.97 -13.44
N THR A 272 -13.91 -16.37 -14.40
CA THR A 272 -13.47 -17.76 -14.55
C THR A 272 -13.13 -18.30 -13.17
N THR A 273 -14.01 -19.13 -12.61
CA THR A 273 -13.77 -19.85 -11.37
C THR A 273 -12.58 -20.75 -11.64
N TRP A 274 -11.45 -20.45 -11.01
CA TRP A 274 -10.27 -21.28 -11.13
C TRP A 274 -9.95 -21.72 -9.71
N ALA A 275 -10.20 -23.00 -9.45
CA ALA A 275 -9.69 -23.71 -8.29
C ALA A 275 -8.38 -24.38 -8.72
N ILE A 276 -7.37 -24.38 -7.85
CA ILE A 276 -6.18 -25.19 -8.09
C ILE A 276 -6.57 -26.62 -7.68
N SER A 277 -6.98 -27.44 -8.64
CA SER A 277 -7.30 -28.84 -8.35
C SER A 277 -6.03 -29.69 -8.36
N GLY A 278 -5.68 -30.32 -7.23
CA GLY A 278 -4.85 -31.53 -7.24
C GLY A 278 -4.32 -32.01 -5.88
N GLY A 279 -4.24 -33.34 -5.75
CA GLY A 279 -3.70 -34.09 -4.62
C GLY A 279 -4.70 -34.34 -3.47
N ASN A 280 -4.65 -35.53 -2.84
CA ASN A 280 -5.46 -35.84 -1.65
C ASN A 280 -5.05 -35.03 -0.40
N ILE A 281 -3.89 -34.37 -0.43
CA ILE A 281 -3.31 -33.65 0.72
C ILE A 281 -2.83 -32.27 0.25
N PRO A 282 -3.38 -31.16 0.77
CA PRO A 282 -2.92 -29.82 0.48
C PRO A 282 -1.43 -29.65 0.78
N THR A 283 -0.65 -29.17 -0.19
CA THR A 283 0.80 -28.94 -0.03
C THR A 283 1.12 -28.09 1.21
N ARG A 284 0.26 -27.12 1.49
CA ARG A 284 0.33 -26.27 2.69
C ARG A 284 0.26 -27.08 3.99
N GLU A 285 -0.59 -28.09 4.07
CA GLU A 285 -0.72 -28.97 5.24
C GLU A 285 0.54 -29.80 5.45
N ILE A 286 1.17 -30.27 4.37
CA ILE A 286 2.47 -30.96 4.44
C ILE A 286 3.53 -30.03 5.08
N PHE A 287 3.66 -28.79 4.61
CA PHE A 287 4.62 -27.84 5.18
C PHE A 287 4.33 -27.46 6.65
N ILE A 288 3.05 -27.45 7.06
CA ILE A 288 2.64 -27.22 8.46
C ILE A 288 3.02 -28.43 9.31
N THR A 289 2.63 -29.63 8.88
CA THR A 289 2.87 -30.91 9.58
C THR A 289 4.36 -31.15 9.81
N TYR A 290 5.21 -30.84 8.83
CA TYR A 290 6.67 -30.99 8.95
C TYR A 290 7.39 -29.76 9.52
N LYS A 291 6.68 -28.72 9.98
CA LYS A 291 7.26 -27.45 10.49
C LYS A 291 8.26 -26.78 9.52
N CYS A 292 8.04 -26.96 8.22
CA CYS A 292 8.95 -26.49 7.16
C CYS A 292 8.48 -25.22 6.44
N LEU A 293 7.60 -24.41 7.06
CA LEU A 293 7.04 -23.17 6.49
C LEU A 293 8.11 -22.17 5.99
N ASN A 294 9.33 -22.21 6.51
CA ASN A 294 10.43 -21.40 6.02
C ASN A 294 10.89 -21.78 4.60
N LEU A 295 10.64 -23.01 4.15
CA LEU A 295 10.93 -23.47 2.78
C LEU A 295 9.90 -22.97 1.78
N LEU A 296 8.64 -22.80 2.18
CA LEU A 296 7.59 -22.15 1.36
C LEU A 296 8.03 -20.76 0.88
N ARG A 297 8.74 -20.00 1.72
CA ARG A 297 9.27 -18.68 1.36
C ARG A 297 10.29 -18.73 0.21
N LYS A 298 11.03 -19.83 0.07
CA LYS A 298 12.02 -20.02 -1.00
C LYS A 298 11.38 -20.40 -2.34
N ILE A 299 10.12 -20.87 -2.34
CA ILE A 299 9.39 -21.33 -3.54
C ILE A 299 9.03 -20.17 -4.50
N GLY A 300 9.28 -18.91 -4.12
CA GLY A 300 9.04 -17.74 -4.99
C GLY A 300 10.18 -16.71 -5.05
N THR A 301 11.38 -17.01 -4.54
CA THR A 301 12.51 -16.05 -4.48
C THR A 301 13.48 -16.14 -5.65
N ALA A 302 13.30 -17.07 -6.59
CA ALA A 302 14.04 -17.03 -7.84
C ALA A 302 13.63 -15.78 -8.63
N ASN A 303 14.59 -15.00 -9.11
CA ASN A 303 14.38 -13.79 -9.93
C ASN A 303 13.71 -14.07 -11.31
N SER A 304 13.19 -15.27 -11.50
CA SER A 304 12.54 -15.74 -12.71
C SER A 304 11.58 -16.88 -12.32
N TYR A 305 10.32 -16.49 -12.11
CA TYR A 305 9.09 -17.32 -12.11
C TYR A 305 8.90 -18.31 -10.94
N PRO A 306 7.67 -18.42 -10.39
CA PRO A 306 7.34 -19.53 -9.50
C PRO A 306 7.26 -20.84 -10.30
N LEU A 307 8.07 -21.81 -9.90
CA LEU A 307 8.08 -23.19 -10.36
C LEU A 307 7.19 -24.07 -9.45
N TYR A 308 6.82 -25.24 -10.02
CA TYR A 308 6.16 -26.43 -9.45
C TYR A 308 4.62 -26.40 -9.37
N MET A 309 3.86 -27.49 -9.53
CA MET A 309 3.90 -28.81 -10.24
C MET A 309 2.51 -29.41 -9.94
N LEU A 310 1.92 -30.25 -10.82
CA LEU A 310 1.09 -31.36 -10.33
C LEU A 310 1.22 -32.59 -11.26
N VAL A 311 1.36 -33.72 -10.57
CA VAL A 311 1.65 -35.08 -11.01
C VAL A 311 0.34 -35.79 -11.37
N ASN A 312 0.37 -36.56 -12.46
CA ASN A 312 0.07 -37.99 -12.40
C ASN A 312 1.38 -38.73 -12.70
#